data_AF-A0A4Z0NYH9-F1
#
_entry.id   AF-A0A4Z0NYH9-F1
#
_cell.length_a   1.000
_cell.length_b   1.000
_cell.length_c   1.000
_cell.angle_alpha   90.00
_cell.angle_beta   90.00
_cell.angle_gamma   90.00
#
_symmetry.space_group_name_H-M   'P 1'
#
loop_
_entity.id
_entity.type
_entity.pdbx_description
1 polymer ?
#
loop_
_entity_poly.entity_id
_entity_poly.type
_entity_poly.pdbx_seq_one_letter_code
_entity_poly.pdbx_strand_id
1 'polypeptide(L)'
;MKLSETLSLALQQLRSRGYTEDFSLQPDHLYCAAYDLPLGPEQFQVDVIFRFERHSDPGDQSILYAIRAIGLDLRGVLVNAYGVYADPLTAAMEARLRQPLR
;
A
#
# COMPACT_ATOMS: atom_id res chain seq x y z
N MET A 1 18.26 2.78 16.52
CA MET A 1 17.82 4.14 16.16
C MET A 1 16.43 4.04 15.57
N LYS A 2 15.37 4.42 16.29
CA LYS A 2 14.04 4.63 15.69
C LYS A 2 14.08 6.03 15.09
N LEU A 3 14.53 6.14 13.85
CA LEU A 3 14.21 7.32 13.06
C LEU A 3 12.70 7.30 12.93
N SER A 4 12.03 8.34 13.42
CA SER A 4 10.64 8.62 13.09
C SER A 4 10.55 8.82 11.58
N GLU A 5 10.47 7.72 10.84
CA GLU A 5 10.27 7.77 9.41
C GLU A 5 8.92 8.44 9.17
N THR A 6 8.94 9.57 8.48
CA THR A 6 7.70 10.20 8.02
C THR A 6 7.24 9.47 6.76
N LEU A 7 5.93 9.53 6.49
CA LEU A 7 5.35 8.96 5.27
C LEU A 7 6.13 9.43 4.02
N SER A 8 6.46 10.71 3.95
CA SER A 8 7.21 11.30 2.84
C SER A 8 8.61 10.70 2.68
N LEU A 9 9.34 10.46 3.78
CA LEU A 9 10.66 9.83 3.73
C LEU A 9 10.57 8.38 3.26
N ALA A 10 9.61 7.61 3.78
CA ALA A 10 9.42 6.22 3.36
C ALA A 10 9.03 6.13 1.86
N LEU A 11 8.15 7.02 1.38
CA LEU A 11 7.83 7.13 -0.04
C LEU A 11 9.07 7.40 -0.89
N GLN A 12 9.92 8.34 -0.49
CA GLN A 12 11.15 8.65 -1.22
C GLN A 12 12.11 7.45 -1.26
N GLN A 13 12.25 6.72 -0.15
CA GLN A 13 13.06 5.50 -0.10
C GLN A 13 12.50 4.38 -0.99
N LEU A 14 11.17 4.21 -1.03
CA LEU A 14 10.55 3.21 -1.90
C LEU A 14 10.70 3.58 -3.38
N ARG A 15 10.52 4.87 -3.72
CA ARG A 15 10.75 5.36 -5.09
C ARG A 15 12.19 5.12 -5.55
N SER A 16 13.19 5.35 -4.69
CA SER A 16 14.60 5.04 -5.03
C SER A 16 14.90 3.55 -5.18
N ARG A 17 14.03 2.67 -4.64
CA ARG A 17 14.07 1.21 -4.81
C ARG A 17 13.26 0.69 -6.01
N GLY A 18 12.67 1.58 -6.80
CA GLY A 18 11.92 1.25 -8.01
C GLY A 18 10.42 1.08 -7.82
N TYR A 19 9.85 1.41 -6.66
CA TYR A 19 8.40 1.49 -6.48
C TYR A 19 7.91 2.87 -6.94
N THR A 20 7.72 3.02 -8.25
CA THR A 20 7.44 4.31 -8.88
C THR A 20 5.95 4.58 -9.06
N GLU A 21 5.15 3.53 -9.15
CA GLU A 21 3.73 3.65 -9.42
C GLU A 21 2.91 3.93 -8.17
N ASP A 22 1.75 4.54 -8.36
CA ASP A 22 0.78 4.79 -7.30
C ASP A 22 -0.45 3.90 -7.54
N PHE A 23 -0.74 3.03 -6.56
CA PHE A 23 -1.92 2.18 -6.55
C PHE A 23 -3.03 2.82 -5.74
N SER A 24 -4.24 2.73 -6.26
CA SER A 24 -5.47 3.05 -5.56
C SER A 24 -6.15 1.77 -5.11
N LEU A 25 -6.70 1.79 -3.90
CA LEU A 25 -7.44 0.66 -3.34
C LEU A 25 -8.88 0.70 -3.83
N GLN A 26 -9.36 -0.42 -4.37
CA GLN A 26 -10.76 -0.67 -4.71
C GLN A 26 -11.27 -1.86 -3.87
N PRO A 27 -12.60 -2.07 -3.76
CA PRO A 27 -13.16 -3.12 -2.89
C PRO A 27 -12.64 -4.54 -3.18
N ASP A 28 -12.39 -4.85 -4.44
CA ASP A 28 -12.02 -6.18 -4.95
C ASP A 28 -10.66 -6.25 -5.67
N HIS A 29 -10.01 -5.10 -5.91
CA HIS A 29 -8.72 -5.04 -6.60
C HIS A 29 -7.90 -3.79 -6.22
N LEU A 30 -6.64 -3.75 -6.65
CA LEU A 30 -5.85 -2.52 -6.72
C LEU A 30 -5.90 -1.97 -8.13
N TYR A 31 -6.00 -0.66 -8.27
CA TYR A 31 -6.02 -0.01 -9.57
C TYR A 31 -4.77 0.84 -9.76
N CYS A 32 -4.06 0.63 -10.86
CA CYS A 32 -2.93 1.43 -11.28
C CYS A 32 -3.34 2.38 -12.40
N ALA A 33 -3.47 3.67 -12.09
CA ALA A 33 -3.94 4.67 -13.04
C ALA A 33 -2.95 4.87 -14.22
N ALA A 34 -1.65 4.71 -13.99
CA ALA A 34 -0.62 4.91 -15.02
C ALA A 34 -0.76 3.94 -16.21
N TYR A 35 -1.31 2.74 -15.96
CA TYR A 35 -1.44 1.68 -16.96
C TYR A 35 -2.88 1.25 -17.20
N ASP A 36 -3.86 1.96 -16.61
CA ASP A 36 -5.27 1.57 -16.60
C ASP A 36 -5.45 0.08 -16.23
N LEU A 37 -4.74 -0.36 -15.19
CA LEU A 37 -4.56 -1.78 -14.87
C LEU A 37 -5.20 -2.14 -13.52
N PRO A 38 -6.24 -2.99 -13.50
CA PRO A 38 -6.71 -3.61 -12.28
C PRO A 38 -5.86 -4.84 -11.91
N LEU A 39 -5.53 -4.98 -10.63
CA LEU A 39 -4.81 -6.09 -10.04
C LEU A 39 -5.65 -6.69 -8.91
N GLY A 40 -6.23 -7.86 -9.16
CA GLY A 40 -6.90 -8.64 -8.13
C GLY A 40 -5.95 -9.12 -7.02
N PRO A 41 -6.47 -9.63 -5.90
CA PRO A 41 -5.68 -10.05 -4.73
C PRO A 41 -4.61 -11.11 -5.03
N GLU A 42 -4.82 -11.94 -6.07
CA GLU A 42 -3.85 -12.95 -6.48
C GLU A 42 -2.78 -12.43 -7.44
N GLN A 43 -2.95 -11.21 -7.98
CA GLN A 43 -2.08 -10.63 -9.02
C GLN A 43 -1.03 -9.67 -8.48
N PHE A 44 -1.00 -9.42 -7.18
CA PHE A 44 0.04 -8.59 -6.54
C PHE A 44 0.55 -9.23 -5.26
N GLN A 45 1.71 -8.77 -4.78
CA GLN A 45 2.31 -9.12 -3.49
C GLN A 45 2.66 -7.86 -2.72
N VAL A 46 2.50 -7.93 -1.39
CA VAL A 46 2.96 -6.89 -0.47
C VAL A 46 4.36 -7.26 0.00
N ASP A 47 5.34 -6.44 -0.37
CA ASP A 47 6.74 -6.67 -0.01
C ASP A 47 7.06 -6.02 1.34
N VAL A 48 6.52 -4.84 1.62
CA VAL A 48 6.78 -4.09 2.86
C VAL A 48 5.52 -3.36 3.33
N ILE A 49 5.34 -3.26 4.64
CA ILE A 49 4.26 -2.50 5.29
C ILE A 49 4.89 -1.51 6.27
N PHE A 50 4.58 -0.22 6.11
CA PHE A 50 4.90 0.83 7.07
C PHE A 50 3.62 1.37 7.68
N ARG A 51 3.61 1.55 9.00
CA ARG A 51 2.50 2.16 9.72
C ARG A 51 2.95 3.48 10.31
N PHE A 52 2.18 4.53 10.05
CA PHE A 52 2.43 5.88 10.53
C PHE A 52 1.23 6.34 11.36
N GLU A 53 1.52 6.87 12.55
CA GLU A 53 0.52 7.53 13.39
C GLU A 53 0.46 9.00 12.99
N ARG A 54 -0.74 9.52 12.70
CA ARG A 54 -0.90 10.96 12.52
C ARG A 54 -0.76 11.64 13.88
N HIS A 55 0.02 12.72 13.93
CA HIS A 55 0.26 13.45 15.18
C HIS A 55 -1.00 14.16 15.71
N SER A 56 -2.05 14.26 14.90
CA SER A 56 -3.25 15.05 15.20
C SER A 56 -4.36 14.26 15.90
N ASP A 57 -4.44 12.94 15.71
CA ASP A 57 -5.42 12.08 16.38
C ASP A 57 -4.82 10.67 16.55
N PRO A 58 -4.71 10.13 17.78
CA PRO A 58 -4.20 8.77 18.02
C PRO A 58 -5.04 7.66 17.35
N GLY A 59 -6.26 7.96 16.89
CA GLY A 59 -7.09 7.06 16.09
C GLY A 59 -6.78 7.09 14.58
N ASP A 60 -6.10 8.12 14.07
CA ASP A 60 -5.80 8.28 12.65
C ASP A 60 -4.44 7.65 12.31
N GLN A 61 -4.48 6.52 11.60
CA GLN A 61 -3.29 5.83 11.13
C GLN A 61 -3.24 5.81 9.60
N SER A 62 -2.05 6.00 9.05
CA SER A 62 -1.79 5.79 7.63
C SER A 62 -0.90 4.58 7.46
N ILE A 63 -1.28 3.67 6.56
CA ILE A 63 -0.48 2.50 6.23
C ILE A 63 0.01 2.64 4.80
N LEU A 64 1.33 2.53 4.62
CA LEU A 64 1.98 2.52 3.32
C LEU A 64 2.38 1.08 3.00
N TYR A 65 1.95 0.59 1.86
CA TYR A 65 2.31 -0.72 1.34
C TYR A 65 3.23 -0.54 0.14
N ALA A 66 4.35 -1.25 0.14
CA ALA A 66 5.17 -1.45 -1.05
C ALA A 66 4.68 -2.71 -1.75
N ILE A 67 4.24 -2.57 -3.00
CA ILE A 67 3.52 -3.61 -3.73
C ILE A 67 4.20 -3.87 -5.06
N ARG A 68 4.29 -5.14 -5.44
CA ARG A 68 4.69 -5.59 -6.77
C ARG A 68 3.60 -6.41 -7.42
N ALA A 69 3.41 -6.24 -8.72
CA ALA A 69 2.54 -7.11 -9.50
C ALA A 69 3.25 -8.45 -9.77
N ILE A 70 2.51 -9.55 -9.72
CA ILE A 70 3.04 -10.88 -10.02
C ILE A 70 3.07 -11.08 -11.53
N GLY A 71 4.22 -11.48 -12.07
CA GLY A 71 4.39 -11.73 -13.50
C GLY A 71 4.53 -10.48 -14.36
N LEU A 72 4.53 -9.29 -13.76
CA LEU A 72 4.77 -8.00 -14.41
C LEU A 72 5.94 -7.29 -13.72
N ASP A 73 6.76 -6.56 -14.47
CA ASP A 73 7.79 -5.69 -13.88
C ASP A 73 7.20 -4.35 -13.44
N LEU A 74 6.14 -4.43 -12.61
CA LEU A 74 5.39 -3.27 -12.13
C LEU A 74 5.45 -3.24 -10.61
N ARG A 75 5.93 -2.12 -10.06
CA ARG A 75 6.06 -1.92 -8.61
C ARG A 75 5.59 -0.53 -8.25
N GLY A 76 4.89 -0.44 -7.13
CA GLY A 76 4.28 0.80 -6.70
C GLY A 76 3.95 0.81 -5.22
N VAL A 77 3.35 1.91 -4.81
CA VAL A 77 2.98 2.17 -3.44
C VAL A 77 1.47 2.30 -3.32
N LEU A 78 0.92 1.81 -2.22
CA LEU A 78 -0.45 2.07 -1.81
C LEU A 78 -0.41 2.79 -0.46
N VAL A 79 -1.01 3.99 -0.40
CA VAL A 79 -1.24 4.70 0.85
C VAL A 79 -2.70 4.49 1.24
N ASN A 80 -2.94 3.77 2.33
CA ASN A 80 -4.27 3.58 2.89
C ASN A 80 -4.41 4.41 4.17
N ALA A 81 -5.34 5.36 4.18
CA ALA A 81 -5.73 6.06 5.39
C ALA A 81 -6.71 5.16 6.16
N TYR A 82 -6.22 4.47 7.18
CA TYR A 82 -7.04 3.64 8.04
C TYR A 82 -7.81 4.56 9.00
N GLY A 83 -9.14 4.52 8.92
CA GLY A 83 -10.03 5.37 9.72
C GLY A 83 -11.50 4.99 9.52
N VAL A 84 -12.40 5.75 10.13
CA VAL A 84 -13.87 5.50 10.15
C VAL A 84 -14.51 5.51 8.75
N TYR A 85 -13.76 5.92 7.72
CA TYR A 85 -14.19 6.05 6.33
C TYR A 85 -13.51 5.06 5.38
N ALA A 86 -12.86 4.02 5.90
CA ALA A 86 -12.31 2.98 5.04
C ALA A 86 -13.45 2.24 4.33
N ASP A 87 -13.44 2.25 3.00
CA ASP A 87 -14.40 1.50 2.20
C ASP A 87 -14.32 0.00 2.55
N PRO A 88 -15.48 -0.70 2.61
CA PRO A 88 -15.49 -2.12 2.92
C PRO A 88 -14.76 -2.90 1.83
N LEU A 89 -13.65 -3.52 2.21
CA LEU A 89 -12.90 -4.42 1.35
C LEU A 89 -13.51 -5.82 1.36
N THR A 90 -13.34 -6.52 0.25
CA THR A 90 -13.58 -7.96 0.21
C THR A 90 -12.61 -8.69 1.15
N ALA A 91 -13.05 -9.82 1.71
CA ALA A 91 -12.21 -10.63 2.61
C ALA A 91 -10.88 -11.06 1.96
N ALA A 92 -10.88 -11.29 0.64
CA ALA A 92 -9.68 -11.63 -0.12
C ALA A 92 -8.68 -10.46 -0.17
N MET A 93 -9.15 -9.24 -0.42
CA MET A 93 -8.31 -8.03 -0.39
C MET A 93 -7.76 -7.76 1.02
N GLU A 94 -8.58 -7.89 2.05
CA GLU A 94 -8.12 -7.75 3.44
C GLU A 94 -7.05 -8.79 3.79
N ALA A 95 -7.29 -10.06 3.46
CA ALA A 95 -6.36 -11.13 3.73
C ALA A 95 -5.03 -10.90 3.01
N ARG A 96 -5.08 -10.42 1.76
CA ARG A 96 -3.88 -10.16 0.97
C ARG A 96 -3.04 -9.02 1.52
N LEU A 97 -3.66 -7.90 1.89
CA LEU A 97 -2.96 -6.74 2.43
C LEU A 97 -2.34 -7.00 3.82
N ARG A 98 -2.90 -7.94 4.60
CA ARG A 98 -2.38 -8.32 5.93
C ARG A 98 -1.22 -9.33 5.88
N GLN A 99 -0.91 -9.90 4.73
CA GLN A 99 0.13 -10.92 4.58
C GLN A 99 1.32 -10.36 3.79
N PRO A 100 2.29 -9.69 4.44
CA PRO A 100 3.55 -9.37 3.80
C PRO A 100 4.28 -10.67 3.44
N LEU A 101 5.04 -10.64 2.34
CA LEU A 101 5.91 -11.75 1.96
C LEU A 101 6.89 -12.04 3.11
N ARG A 102 7.00 -13.31 3.52
CA ARG A 102 8.01 -13.77 4.49
C ARG A 102 9.40 -13.83 3.87
#